data_AF-A0A1I0YK74-F1
#
_entry.id   AF-A0A1I0YK74-F1
#
_cell.length_a   1.000
_cell.length_b   1.000
_cell.length_c   1.000
_cell.angle_alpha   90.00
_cell.angle_beta   90.00
_cell.angle_gamma   90.00
#
_symmetry.space_group_name_H-M   'P 1'
#
loop_
_entity.id
_entity.type
_entity.pdbx_description
1 polymer ?
#
loop_
_entity_poly.entity_id
_entity_poly.type
_entity_poly.pdbx_seq_one_letter_code
_entity_poly.pdbx_strand_id
1 'polypeptide(L)'
;MSELKVRYDANVKRLLSNKEILAFILINTIKEFKDYSIEEAKKAIEGEVKTDLISVRPSNDNLKNTFSKDENRKEKSKAYQSEKIFGLNTESNIPGEGKMNFDIVFTVRTIKGERQKIYINLEAQKNFYPGYDLVTRSIVYCSRLISEQMDHEYDGSNYDGVKKVYSIWICMNAV
;
A
#
# COMPACT_ATOMS: atom_id res chain seq x y z
N MET A 1 -0.67 3.54 -24.37
CA MET A 1 -1.76 2.95 -23.56
C MET A 1 -2.98 3.84 -23.75
N SER A 2 -4.20 3.32 -23.95
CA SER A 2 -5.37 4.20 -24.17
C SER A 2 -5.78 4.94 -22.89
N GLU A 3 -6.31 6.14 -23.02
CA GLU A 3 -6.78 6.98 -21.90
C GLU A 3 -7.81 6.26 -21.04
N LEU A 4 -8.69 5.46 -21.65
CA LEU A 4 -9.67 4.62 -20.96
C LEU A 4 -9.00 3.59 -20.04
N LYS A 5 -7.89 2.97 -20.48
CA LYS A 5 -7.16 1.99 -19.69
C LYS A 5 -6.46 2.65 -18.50
N VAL A 6 -5.87 3.82 -18.69
CA VAL A 6 -5.24 4.61 -17.61
C VAL A 6 -6.27 5.03 -16.56
N ARG A 7 -7.43 5.51 -17.00
CA ARG A 7 -8.51 5.91 -16.10
C ARG A 7 -9.12 4.73 -15.34
N TYR A 8 -9.24 3.57 -15.99
CA TYR A 8 -9.70 2.34 -15.32
C TYR A 8 -8.72 1.94 -14.21
N ASP A 9 -7.43 1.86 -14.51
CA ASP A 9 -6.37 1.49 -13.55
C ASP A 9 -6.38 2.42 -12.33
N ALA A 10 -6.38 3.74 -12.56
CA ALA A 10 -6.41 4.73 -11.50
C ALA A 10 -7.67 4.63 -10.62
N ASN A 11 -8.83 4.32 -11.21
CA ASN A 11 -10.06 4.16 -10.45
C ASN A 11 -10.07 2.90 -9.58
N VAL A 12 -9.55 1.78 -10.10
CA VAL A 12 -9.45 0.53 -9.35
C VAL A 12 -8.50 0.71 -8.17
N LYS A 13 -7.32 1.27 -8.39
CA LYS A 13 -6.36 1.58 -7.32
C LYS A 13 -6.99 2.47 -6.25
N ARG A 14 -7.65 3.55 -6.68
CA ARG A 14 -8.35 4.47 -5.77
C ARG A 14 -9.44 3.79 -4.93
N LEU A 15 -10.16 2.83 -5.50
CA LEU A 15 -11.15 2.03 -4.78
C LEU A 15 -10.47 1.13 -3.76
N LEU A 16 -9.47 0.36 -4.18
CA LEU A 16 -8.76 -0.59 -3.34
C LEU A 16 -7.95 0.07 -2.22
N SER A 17 -7.54 1.33 -2.37
CA SER A 17 -6.88 2.11 -1.30
C SER A 17 -7.81 2.59 -0.17
N ASN A 18 -9.12 2.32 -0.25
CA ASN A 18 -10.07 2.66 0.82
C ASN A 18 -9.86 1.73 2.03
N LYS A 19 -9.69 2.28 3.25
CA LYS A 19 -9.44 1.47 4.46
C LYS A 19 -10.50 0.41 4.76
N GLU A 20 -11.77 0.70 4.48
CA GLU A 20 -12.86 -0.25 4.71
C GLU A 20 -12.78 -1.44 3.74
N ILE A 21 -12.41 -1.16 2.48
CA ILE A 21 -12.16 -2.20 1.48
C ILE A 21 -10.90 -2.99 1.82
N LEU A 22 -9.81 -2.32 2.20
CA LEU A 22 -8.60 -2.98 2.67
C LEU A 22 -8.88 -3.87 3.88
N ALA A 23 -9.61 -3.37 4.89
CA ALA A 23 -10.00 -4.15 6.05
C ALA A 23 -10.81 -5.40 5.67
N PHE A 24 -11.77 -5.26 4.75
CA PHE A 24 -12.51 -6.40 4.22
C PHE A 24 -11.59 -7.42 3.53
N ILE A 25 -10.65 -6.96 2.70
CA ILE A 25 -9.66 -7.82 2.05
C ILE A 25 -8.80 -8.55 3.10
N LEU A 26 -8.27 -7.84 4.10
CA LEU A 26 -7.43 -8.42 5.15
C LEU A 26 -8.14 -9.55 5.89
N ILE A 27 -9.38 -9.32 6.33
CA ILE A 27 -10.17 -10.32 7.09
C ILE A 27 -10.38 -11.60 6.27
N ASN A 28 -10.60 -11.48 4.96
CA ASN A 28 -10.93 -12.62 4.10
C ASN A 28 -9.70 -13.31 3.50
N THR A 29 -8.50 -12.73 3.59
CA THR A 29 -7.32 -13.25 2.89
C THR A 29 -6.13 -13.50 3.80
N ILE A 30 -6.10 -12.92 5.00
CA ILE A 30 -4.96 -13.00 5.93
C ILE A 30 -5.38 -13.68 7.22
N LYS A 31 -4.71 -14.78 7.57
CA LYS A 31 -5.05 -15.60 8.75
C LYS A 31 -5.03 -14.81 10.06
N GLU A 32 -4.09 -13.86 10.21
CA GLU A 32 -3.97 -13.02 11.41
C GLU A 32 -5.18 -12.10 11.62
N PHE A 33 -6.00 -11.88 10.58
CA PHE A 33 -7.17 -11.00 10.59
C PHE A 33 -8.51 -11.75 10.58
N LYS A 34 -8.50 -13.10 10.59
CA LYS A 34 -9.70 -13.92 10.42
C LYS A 34 -10.82 -13.61 11.44
N ASP A 35 -10.44 -13.28 12.68
CA ASP A 35 -11.38 -12.99 13.79
C ASP A 35 -11.51 -11.49 14.08
N TYR A 36 -11.10 -10.63 13.15
CA TYR A 36 -11.23 -9.18 13.27
C TYR A 36 -12.58 -8.73 12.72
N SER A 37 -13.19 -7.76 13.38
CA SER A 37 -14.22 -6.92 12.76
C SER A 37 -13.59 -5.94 11.76
N ILE A 38 -14.41 -5.38 10.87
CA ILE A 38 -13.97 -4.35 9.92
C ILE A 38 -13.31 -3.17 10.64
N GLU A 39 -13.87 -2.70 11.75
CA GLU A 39 -13.31 -1.58 12.51
C GLU A 39 -11.97 -1.92 13.19
N GLU A 40 -11.82 -3.15 13.69
CA GLU A 40 -10.55 -3.63 14.24
C GLU A 40 -9.48 -3.75 13.15
N ALA A 41 -9.84 -4.31 12.00
CA ALA A 41 -8.94 -4.41 10.86
C ALA A 41 -8.54 -3.02 10.36
N LYS A 42 -9.47 -2.06 10.23
CA LYS A 42 -9.18 -0.66 9.87
C LYS A 42 -8.17 -0.01 10.83
N LYS A 43 -8.33 -0.21 12.14
CA LYS A 43 -7.42 0.32 13.17
C LYS A 43 -6.03 -0.30 13.10
N ALA A 44 -5.93 -1.54 12.66
CA ALA A 44 -4.68 -2.25 12.49
C ALA A 44 -3.90 -1.81 11.25
N ILE A 45 -4.51 -1.09 10.29
CA ILE A 45 -3.77 -0.61 9.12
C ILE A 45 -2.96 0.64 9.45
N GLU A 46 -1.64 0.53 9.32
CA GLU A 46 -0.69 1.61 9.56
C GLU A 46 -0.42 2.40 8.26
N GLY A 47 -0.41 3.73 8.35
CA GLY A 47 -0.01 4.60 7.23
C GLY A 47 -0.31 6.09 7.47
N GLU A 48 0.74 6.91 7.50
CA GLU A 48 0.71 8.35 7.19
C GLU A 48 1.30 8.59 5.79
N VAL A 49 0.83 9.66 5.13
CA VAL A 49 0.97 9.99 3.71
C VAL A 49 2.39 10.41 3.33
N LYS A 50 2.95 9.82 2.26
CA LYS A 50 3.87 10.51 1.35
C LYS A 50 3.40 10.34 -0.08
N THR A 51 2.91 11.42 -0.69
CA THR A 51 2.57 11.47 -2.10
C THR A 51 3.81 11.70 -2.93
N ASP A 52 4.10 10.82 -3.89
CA ASP A 52 4.73 11.22 -5.15
C ASP A 52 3.63 11.41 -6.19
N LEU A 53 2.82 12.45 -5.98
CA LEU A 53 2.24 13.15 -7.11
C LEU A 53 3.24 14.27 -7.42
N ILE A 54 3.91 14.11 -8.58
CA ILE A 54 4.85 15.05 -9.22
C ILE A 54 6.32 14.86 -8.79
N SER A 55 7.00 13.89 -9.42
CA SER A 55 8.45 14.02 -9.67
C SER A 55 8.67 15.05 -10.78
N VAL A 56 8.54 16.34 -10.43
CA VAL A 56 9.37 17.38 -11.05
C VAL A 56 10.54 17.53 -10.08
N ARG A 57 11.73 17.26 -10.61
CA ARG A 57 13.02 17.38 -9.92
C ARG A 57 13.03 18.57 -8.95
N PRO A 58 13.49 18.39 -7.69
CA PRO A 58 13.87 19.55 -6.89
C PRO A 58 15.16 20.12 -7.47
N SER A 59 15.04 21.18 -8.27
CA SER A 59 16.14 22.14 -8.36
C SER A 59 16.14 22.91 -7.05
N ASN A 60 17.28 22.90 -6.37
CA ASN A 60 17.56 23.82 -5.28
C ASN A 60 17.39 25.24 -5.80
N ASP A 61 16.31 25.91 -5.42
CA ASP A 61 16.30 27.33 -5.07
C ASP A 61 14.89 27.82 -4.72
N ASN A 62 14.78 28.38 -3.52
CA ASN A 62 13.80 29.38 -3.09
C ASN A 62 12.30 29.03 -3.15
N LEU A 63 11.68 28.86 -1.98
CA LEU A 63 10.50 29.64 -1.59
C LEU A 63 10.18 29.41 -0.11
N LYS A 64 10.68 30.33 0.72
CA LYS A 64 10.04 30.71 1.98
C LYS A 64 8.68 31.34 1.65
N ASN A 65 7.74 31.16 2.58
CA ASN A 65 6.48 31.89 2.78
C ASN A 65 5.23 31.49 1.97
N THR A 66 4.13 31.63 2.71
CA THR A 66 2.70 31.55 2.37
C THR A 66 2.16 30.11 2.44
N PHE A 67 1.31 29.73 3.39
CA PHE A 67 0.06 30.38 3.75
C PHE A 67 -0.17 30.50 5.26
N SER A 68 -0.59 31.71 5.61
CA SER A 68 -1.12 32.15 6.89
C SER A 68 -2.35 31.34 7.33
N LYS A 69 -2.50 31.27 8.66
CA LYS A 69 -3.73 30.89 9.38
C LYS A 69 -4.96 31.59 8.80
N ASP A 70 -6.08 30.88 8.74
CA ASP A 70 -7.39 31.46 9.04
C ASP A 70 -8.30 30.41 9.69
N GLU A 71 -8.68 30.72 10.92
CA GLU A 71 -9.64 30.00 11.74
C GLU A 71 -11.07 30.48 11.43
N ASN A 72 -12.05 29.58 11.64
CA ASN A 72 -13.51 29.78 11.67
C ASN A 72 -14.30 29.53 10.39
N ARG A 73 -14.80 28.29 10.25
CA ARG A 73 -16.23 28.00 10.05
C ARG A 73 -16.57 26.56 10.44
N LYS A 74 -17.17 26.39 11.62
CA LYS A 74 -17.91 25.18 12.00
C LYS A 74 -19.28 25.24 11.32
N GLU A 75 -19.62 24.25 10.50
CA GLU A 75 -20.96 23.67 10.50
C GLU A 75 -21.02 22.31 9.79
N LYS A 76 -21.92 21.47 10.29
CA LYS A 76 -21.98 20.02 10.14
C LYS A 76 -22.49 19.61 8.75
N SER A 77 -21.69 18.84 8.03
CA SER A 77 -22.19 17.73 7.22
C SER A 77 -21.35 16.49 7.56
N LYS A 78 -21.97 15.44 8.10
CA LYS A 78 -21.33 14.12 8.21
C LYS A 78 -21.26 13.51 6.81
N ALA A 79 -20.40 14.07 5.96
CA ALA A 79 -19.95 13.37 4.78
C ALA A 79 -19.16 12.15 5.28
N TYR A 80 -19.51 10.96 4.80
CA TYR A 80 -18.71 9.76 4.97
C TYR A 80 -17.31 10.04 4.40
N GLN A 81 -16.39 10.53 5.24
CA GLN A 81 -15.00 10.71 4.86
C GLN A 81 -14.36 9.33 4.98
N SER A 82 -14.34 8.60 3.87
CA SER A 82 -13.57 7.36 3.78
C SER A 82 -12.10 7.67 4.09
N GLU A 83 -11.57 7.13 5.17
CA GLU A 83 -10.14 7.14 5.42
C GLU A 83 -9.48 6.35 4.28
N LYS A 84 -8.74 7.04 3.41
CA LYS A 84 -7.92 6.40 2.37
C LYS A 84 -6.51 6.27 2.88
N ILE A 85 -5.89 5.13 2.59
CA ILE A 85 -4.46 4.99 2.78
C ILE A 85 -3.80 5.31 1.46
N PHE A 86 -2.95 6.32 1.50
CA PHE A 86 -1.96 6.54 0.46
C PHE A 86 -0.73 5.77 0.97
N GLY A 87 -0.47 4.61 0.35
CA GLY A 87 0.47 3.59 0.83
C GLY A 87 1.94 4.02 0.88
N LEU A 88 2.82 3.06 1.16
CA LEU A 88 4.27 3.18 0.99
C LEU A 88 4.62 3.57 -0.46
N ASN A 89 5.85 4.06 -0.71
CA ASN A 89 6.31 4.33 -2.07
C ASN A 89 6.07 3.09 -2.95
N THR A 90 5.24 3.25 -3.98
CA THR A 90 4.90 2.17 -4.90
C THR A 90 6.01 1.92 -5.92
N GLU A 91 7.00 2.82 -6.03
CA GLU A 91 8.24 2.59 -6.77
C GLU A 91 9.34 2.13 -5.80
N SER A 92 9.81 0.91 -6.01
CA SER A 92 11.02 0.39 -5.40
C SER A 92 12.21 0.61 -6.31
N ASN A 93 13.31 1.17 -5.79
CA ASN A 93 14.54 1.37 -6.55
C ASN A 93 15.77 1.02 -5.69
N ILE A 94 16.28 -0.20 -5.87
CA ILE A 94 17.47 -0.69 -5.16
C ILE A 94 18.67 -0.59 -6.11
N PRO A 95 19.75 0.11 -5.73
CA PRO A 95 20.97 0.19 -6.53
C PRO A 95 21.51 -1.19 -6.91
N GLY A 96 21.77 -1.41 -8.20
CA GLY A 96 22.27 -2.70 -8.72
C GLY A 96 21.19 -3.75 -9.01
N GLU A 97 19.98 -3.63 -8.46
CA GLU A 97 18.87 -4.56 -8.70
C GLU A 97 17.79 -3.97 -9.64
N GLY A 98 17.76 -2.65 -9.80
CA GLY A 98 16.84 -1.96 -10.70
C GLY A 98 15.54 -1.51 -10.02
N LYS A 99 14.54 -1.16 -10.85
CA LYS A 99 13.26 -0.60 -10.41
C LYS A 99 12.13 -1.61 -10.47
N MET A 100 11.23 -1.56 -9.49
CA MET A 100 9.98 -2.32 -9.48
C MET A 100 8.82 -1.44 -9.05
N ASN A 101 7.66 -1.62 -9.67
CA ASN A 101 6.45 -0.88 -9.33
C ASN A 101 5.38 -1.83 -8.78
N PHE A 102 4.80 -1.43 -7.67
CA PHE A 102 3.66 -2.04 -7.02
C PHE A 102 2.40 -1.21 -7.28
N ASP A 103 1.23 -1.80 -7.15
CA ASP A 103 -0.03 -1.05 -7.22
C ASP A 103 -0.35 -0.36 -5.88
N ILE A 104 -0.34 -1.13 -4.78
CA ILE A 104 -0.63 -0.64 -3.44
C ILE A 104 0.23 -1.43 -2.44
N VAL A 105 1.07 -0.74 -1.67
CA VAL A 105 1.84 -1.33 -0.57
C VAL A 105 1.51 -0.60 0.72
N PHE A 106 1.27 -1.34 1.80
CA PHE A 106 1.02 -0.76 3.11
C PHE A 106 1.45 -1.73 4.21
N THR A 107 1.49 -1.25 5.44
CA THR A 107 1.80 -2.08 6.61
C THR A 107 0.60 -2.18 7.51
N VAL A 108 0.48 -3.30 8.19
CA VAL A 108 -0.51 -3.50 9.24
C VAL A 108 0.19 -3.94 10.51
N ARG A 109 -0.41 -3.63 11.67
CA ARG A 109 0.02 -4.15 12.96
C ARG A 109 -1.14 -4.83 13.64
N THR A 110 -0.97 -6.12 13.93
CA THR A 110 -1.99 -6.91 14.63
C THR A 110 -2.27 -6.30 16.01
N ILE A 111 -3.56 -6.22 16.34
CA ILE A 111 -4.05 -5.71 17.64
C ILE A 111 -4.64 -6.81 18.51
N LYS A 112 -4.90 -8.00 17.93
CA LYS A 112 -5.24 -9.24 18.64
C LYS A 112 -4.09 -10.23 18.51
N GLY A 113 -3.88 -11.03 19.55
CA GLY A 113 -2.82 -12.03 19.60
C GLY A 113 -1.42 -11.41 19.69
N GLU A 114 -0.45 -12.06 19.06
CA GLU A 114 0.92 -11.54 18.99
C GLU A 114 0.96 -10.24 18.17
N ARG A 115 1.47 -9.18 18.77
CA ARG A 115 1.64 -7.87 18.13
C ARG A 115 2.82 -7.91 17.15
N GLN A 116 2.52 -8.01 15.86
CA GLN A 116 3.51 -8.08 14.78
C GLN A 116 3.17 -7.09 13.67
N LYS A 117 4.21 -6.53 13.05
CA LYS A 117 4.10 -5.71 11.84
C LYS A 117 4.15 -6.63 10.62
N ILE A 118 3.30 -6.38 9.65
CA ILE A 118 3.19 -7.17 8.41
C ILE A 118 3.15 -6.20 7.23
N TYR A 119 3.95 -6.48 6.20
CA TYR A 119 3.95 -5.75 4.93
C TYR A 119 2.97 -6.42 3.97
N ILE A 120 2.12 -5.62 3.33
CA ILE A 120 1.10 -6.08 2.40
C ILE A 120 1.33 -5.44 1.05
N ASN A 121 1.52 -6.27 0.03
CA ASN A 121 1.38 -5.90 -1.37
C ASN A 121 -0.02 -6.29 -1.86
N LEU A 122 -0.73 -5.35 -2.48
CA LEU A 122 -2.04 -5.56 -3.09
C LEU A 122 -1.99 -5.15 -4.57
N GLU A 123 -2.09 -6.15 -5.45
CA GLU A 123 -2.04 -5.97 -6.91
C GLU A 123 -3.44 -6.10 -7.52
N ALA A 124 -3.77 -5.13 -8.39
CA ALA A 124 -5.00 -5.10 -9.15
C ALA A 124 -4.75 -5.62 -10.56
N GLN A 125 -5.04 -6.91 -10.78
CA GLN A 125 -4.74 -7.57 -12.03
C GLN A 125 -5.99 -7.66 -12.91
N LYS A 126 -5.90 -7.16 -14.15
CA LYS A 126 -7.05 -7.24 -15.07
C LYS A 126 -7.32 -8.67 -15.52
N ASN A 127 -6.29 -9.43 -15.87
CA ASN A 127 -6.42 -10.78 -16.45
C ASN A 127 -5.63 -11.78 -15.59
N PHE A 128 -6.25 -12.91 -15.24
CA PHE A 128 -5.60 -14.00 -14.53
C PHE A 128 -4.44 -14.63 -15.31
N TYR A 129 -4.49 -14.61 -16.65
CA TYR A 129 -3.43 -15.12 -17.54
C TYR A 129 -2.79 -13.99 -18.37
N PRO A 130 -1.97 -13.11 -17.77
CA PRO A 130 -1.37 -11.99 -18.48
C PRO A 130 -0.20 -12.35 -19.40
N GLY A 131 0.11 -13.64 -19.57
CA GLY A 131 1.30 -14.12 -20.29
C GLY A 131 2.50 -14.44 -19.39
N TYR A 132 2.30 -14.47 -18.07
CA TYR A 132 3.25 -14.95 -17.07
C TYR A 132 2.49 -15.54 -15.89
N ASP A 133 3.16 -16.36 -15.10
CA ASP A 133 2.59 -16.96 -13.89
C ASP A 133 2.52 -15.93 -12.75
N LEU A 134 1.31 -15.73 -12.21
CA LEU A 134 1.07 -14.76 -11.14
C LEU A 134 1.77 -15.15 -9.84
N VAL A 135 1.90 -16.45 -9.55
CA VAL A 135 2.57 -16.93 -8.34
C VAL A 135 4.05 -16.58 -8.39
N THR A 136 4.70 -16.78 -9.53
CA THR A 136 6.10 -16.42 -9.77
C THR A 136 6.32 -14.93 -9.55
N ARG A 137 5.46 -14.07 -10.12
CA ARG A 137 5.56 -12.62 -9.90
C ARG A 137 5.31 -12.25 -8.43
N SER A 138 4.38 -12.94 -7.76
CA SER A 138 4.13 -12.76 -6.32
C SER A 138 5.36 -13.06 -5.47
N ILE A 139 6.10 -14.13 -5.80
CA ILE A 139 7.33 -14.50 -5.09
C ILE A 139 8.38 -13.39 -5.25
N VAL A 140 8.61 -12.91 -6.47
CA VAL A 140 9.54 -11.79 -6.73
C VAL A 140 9.16 -10.54 -5.95
N TYR A 141 7.86 -10.22 -5.91
CA TYR A 141 7.34 -9.05 -5.20
C TYR A 141 7.54 -9.18 -3.68
N CYS A 142 7.25 -10.35 -3.11
CA CYS A 142 7.55 -10.64 -1.71
C CYS A 142 9.05 -10.56 -1.41
N SER A 143 9.90 -11.16 -2.24
CA SER A 143 11.37 -11.12 -2.07
C SER A 143 11.89 -9.69 -2.07
N ARG A 144 11.37 -8.83 -2.95
CA ARG A 144 11.75 -7.41 -2.96
C ARG A 144 11.34 -6.69 -1.69
N LEU A 145 10.09 -6.86 -1.25
CA LEU A 145 9.61 -6.23 -0.02
C LEU A 145 10.31 -6.78 1.23
N ILE A 146 10.82 -8.02 1.19
CA ILE A 146 11.72 -8.53 2.22
C ILE A 146 13.05 -7.78 2.12
N SER A 147 13.66 -7.71 0.93
CA SER A 147 14.96 -7.04 0.75
C SER A 147 14.95 -5.56 1.17
N GLU A 148 13.86 -4.83 0.91
CA GLU A 148 13.69 -3.43 1.31
C GLU A 148 13.57 -3.21 2.83
N GLN A 149 13.36 -4.27 3.60
CA GLN A 149 13.35 -4.18 5.05
C GLN A 149 14.77 -4.16 5.65
N MET A 150 15.81 -4.41 4.84
CA MET A 150 17.19 -4.34 5.30
C MET A 150 17.50 -2.93 5.80
N ASP A 151 18.28 -2.83 6.88
CA ASP A 151 18.65 -1.60 7.59
C ASP A 151 17.46 -0.86 8.26
N HIS A 152 16.25 -1.43 8.20
CA HIS A 152 15.04 -0.87 8.85
C HIS A 152 14.40 -1.84 9.85
N GLU A 153 14.20 -3.09 9.46
CA GLU A 153 13.62 -4.14 10.31
C GLU A 153 14.65 -5.22 10.67
N TYR A 154 15.65 -5.42 9.83
CA TYR A 154 16.70 -6.45 9.98
C TYR A 154 18.02 -5.98 9.37
N ASP A 155 19.12 -6.65 9.71
CA ASP A 155 20.44 -6.42 9.12
C ASP A 155 21.24 -7.74 9.03
N GLY A 156 22.49 -7.67 8.56
CA GLY A 156 23.38 -8.84 8.41
C GLY A 156 23.73 -9.57 9.71
N SER A 157 23.38 -9.00 10.87
CA SER A 157 23.57 -9.60 12.20
C SER A 157 22.26 -10.02 12.87
N ASN A 158 21.11 -9.54 12.38
CA ASN A 158 19.79 -9.80 12.96
C ASN A 158 18.76 -10.15 11.88
N TYR A 159 18.83 -11.35 11.32
CA TYR A 159 17.87 -11.82 10.31
C TYR A 159 16.47 -12.10 10.87
N ASP A 160 16.36 -12.44 12.16
CA ASP A 160 15.07 -12.67 12.83
C ASP A 160 14.21 -11.39 12.92
N GLY A 161 14.81 -10.23 12.64
CA GLY A 161 14.12 -8.96 12.51
C GLY A 161 13.14 -8.88 11.34
N VAL A 162 13.29 -9.71 10.30
CA VAL A 162 12.45 -9.68 9.08
C VAL A 162 10.97 -9.75 9.42
N LYS A 163 10.19 -8.85 8.84
CA LYS A 163 8.73 -8.82 8.97
C LYS A 163 8.07 -9.60 7.85
N LYS A 164 6.97 -10.26 8.21
CA LYS A 164 6.16 -11.05 7.30
C LYS A 164 5.64 -10.19 6.15
N VAL A 165 5.64 -10.76 4.95
CA VAL A 165 5.08 -10.14 3.74
C VAL A 165 3.95 -11.01 3.20
N TYR A 166 2.83 -10.39 2.85
CA TYR A 166 1.79 -11.00 2.01
C TYR A 166 1.72 -10.28 0.67
N SER A 167 1.52 -11.04 -0.40
CA SER A 167 1.15 -10.50 -1.72
C SER A 167 -0.24 -11.00 -2.09
N ILE A 168 -1.20 -10.08 -2.22
CA ILE A 168 -2.60 -10.35 -2.55
C ILE A 168 -2.86 -9.86 -3.97
N TRP A 169 -3.48 -10.71 -4.79
CA TRP A 169 -3.77 -10.41 -6.18
C TRP A 169 -5.28 -10.46 -6.42
N ILE A 170 -5.88 -9.33 -6.76
CA ILE A 170 -7.29 -9.24 -7.13
C ILE A 170 -7.40 -9.28 -8.65
N CYS A 171 -7.84 -10.43 -9.16
CA CYS A 171 -8.05 -10.63 -10.60
C CYS A 171 -9.50 -10.25 -10.98
N MET A 172 -9.67 -9.11 -11.65
CA MET A 172 -11.00 -8.58 -11.99
C MET A 172 -11.68 -9.33 -13.15
N ASN A 173 -10.90 -9.97 -14.03
CA ASN A 173 -11.39 -10.88 -15.04
C ASN A 173 -10.67 -12.23 -14.89
N ALA A 174 -11.36 -13.17 -14.24
CA ALA A 174 -10.87 -14.53 -14.00
C ALA A 174 -11.46 -15.56 -14.99
N VAL A 175 -12.14 -15.09 -16.04
CA VAL A 175 -12.79 -15.92 -17.08
C VAL A 175 -11.87 -16.12 -18.26
#